data_AF-A0A7X0VH78-F1
#
_entry.id   AF-A0A7X0VH78-F1
#
_cell.length_a   1.000
_cell.length_b   1.000
_cell.length_c   1.000
_cell.angle_alpha   90.00
_cell.angle_beta   90.00
_cell.angle_gamma   90.00
#
_symmetry.space_group_name_H-M   'P 1'
#
loop_
_entity.id
_entity.type
_entity.pdbx_description
1 polymer ?
#
loop_
_entity_poly.entity_id
_entity_poly.type
_entity_poly.pdbx_seq_one_letter_code
_entity_poly.pdbx_strand_id
1 'polypeptide(L)'
;MFAYGHWPETLTVLLIVMALDYLTGVTAAVREGSGLSSQVGFWGLWRKGLMLLVILLAHRIDILFGTEMAMGGAIYFYLANELLSVLENAGRIGLPIPDRLRRAVKILRDRADDEDRRPPGRS
;
A
#
# COMPACT_ATOMS: atom_id res chain seq x y z
N MET A 1 30.34 12.96 -4.52
CA MET A 1 30.32 11.92 -5.57
C MET A 1 29.19 10.96 -5.26
N PHE A 2 28.00 11.23 -5.81
CA PHE A 2 26.91 10.28 -6.12
C PHE A 2 25.96 11.07 -7.03
N ALA A 3 26.33 11.14 -8.31
CA ALA A 3 25.53 11.74 -9.35
C ALA A 3 24.48 10.71 -9.81
N TYR A 4 23.44 10.54 -9.01
CA TYR A 4 22.12 10.03 -9.42
C TYR A 4 21.14 10.91 -8.67
N GLY A 5 20.25 11.60 -9.39
CA GLY A 5 19.32 12.58 -8.83
C GLY A 5 18.64 12.04 -7.58
N HIS A 6 18.45 12.91 -6.58
CA HIS A 6 17.89 12.60 -5.27
C HIS A 6 16.62 11.74 -5.39
N TRP A 7 16.77 10.42 -5.37
CA TRP A 7 15.65 9.50 -5.29
C TRP A 7 15.25 9.47 -3.82
N PRO A 8 13.99 9.73 -3.48
CA PRO A 8 13.58 9.72 -2.08
C PRO A 8 13.81 8.31 -1.52
N GLU A 9 14.55 8.18 -0.43
CA GLU A 9 14.71 6.88 0.26
C GLU A 9 13.34 6.29 0.63
N THR A 10 12.37 7.16 0.92
CA THR A 10 10.97 6.81 1.18
C THR A 10 10.30 6.12 0.00
N LEU A 11 10.60 6.52 -1.25
CA LEU A 11 10.08 5.87 -2.45
C LEU A 11 10.69 4.47 -2.63
N THR A 12 11.97 4.30 -2.32
CA THR A 12 12.64 2.99 -2.33
C THR A 12 12.00 2.04 -1.31
N VAL A 13 11.77 2.51 -0.08
CA VAL A 13 11.10 1.72 0.96
C VAL A 13 9.70 1.31 0.50
N LEU A 14 8.93 2.24 -0.09
CA LEU A 14 7.61 1.94 -0.63
C LEU A 14 7.65 0.81 -1.68
N LEU A 15 8.57 0.89 -2.65
CA LEU A 15 8.71 -0.14 -3.67
C LEU A 15 9.03 -1.52 -3.09
N ILE A 16 9.89 -1.57 -2.06
CA ILE A 16 10.21 -2.83 -1.35
C ILE A 16 8.96 -3.39 -0.67
N VAL A 17 8.20 -2.56 0.06
CA VAL A 17 6.97 -3.00 0.73
C VAL A 17 5.93 -3.45 -0.30
N MET A 18 5.77 -2.74 -1.42
CA MET A 18 4.87 -3.12 -2.50
C MET A 18 5.22 -4.50 -3.08
N ALA A 19 6.52 -4.80 -3.25
CA ALA A 19 6.99 -6.09 -3.72
C ALA A 19 6.71 -7.20 -2.69
N LEU A 20 7.00 -6.95 -1.41
CA LEU A 20 6.70 -7.88 -0.32
C LEU A 20 5.20 -8.16 -0.21
N ASP A 21 4.36 -7.14 -0.34
CA ASP A 21 2.92 -7.29 -0.36
C ASP A 21 2.45 -8.19 -1.50
N TYR A 22 2.96 -7.96 -2.72
CA TYR A 22 2.61 -8.81 -3.85
C TYR A 22 3.03 -10.28 -3.62
N LEU A 23 4.27 -10.51 -3.16
CA LEU A 23 4.78 -11.85 -2.90
C LEU A 23 4.00 -12.57 -1.79
N THR A 24 3.71 -11.86 -0.70
CA THR A 24 2.93 -12.42 0.42
C THR A 24 1.47 -12.66 0.01
N GLY A 25 0.87 -11.78 -0.80
CA GLY A 25 -0.48 -11.97 -1.33
C GLY A 25 -0.59 -13.18 -2.25
N VAL A 26 0.38 -13.35 -3.17
CA VAL A 26 0.49 -14.53 -4.03
C VAL A 26 0.66 -15.80 -3.19
N THR A 27 1.54 -15.78 -2.20
CA THR A 27 1.79 -16.94 -1.32
C THR A 27 0.56 -17.31 -0.52
N ALA A 28 -0.16 -16.32 0.02
CA ALA A 28 -1.41 -16.52 0.76
C ALA A 28 -2.47 -17.19 -0.12
N ALA A 29 -2.68 -16.68 -1.34
CA ALA A 29 -3.67 -17.23 -2.28
C ALA A 29 -3.36 -18.68 -2.68
N VAL A 30 -2.09 -19.01 -2.92
CA VAL A 30 -1.66 -20.39 -3.20
C VAL A 30 -1.93 -21.30 -2.00
N ARG A 31 -1.63 -20.84 -0.77
CA ARG A 31 -1.83 -21.62 0.45
C ARG A 31 -3.31 -21.87 0.79
N GLU A 32 -4.17 -20.90 0.53
CA GLU A 32 -5.62 -21.01 0.75
C GLU A 32 -6.33 -21.87 -0.31
N GLY A 33 -5.63 -22.28 -1.37
CA GLY A 33 -6.20 -23.10 -2.45
C GLY A 33 -7.17 -22.33 -3.35
N SER A 34 -7.24 -21.01 -3.24
CA SER A 34 -8.08 -20.14 -4.09
C SER A 34 -7.55 -20.05 -5.54
N GLY A 35 -6.36 -20.59 -5.79
CA GLY A 35 -5.72 -20.63 -7.11
C GLY A 35 -5.14 -19.28 -7.52
N LEU A 36 -4.16 -19.32 -8.42
CA LEU A 36 -3.65 -18.12 -9.07
C LEU A 36 -4.64 -17.68 -10.15
N SER A 37 -5.70 -16.98 -9.74
CA SER A 37 -6.49 -16.24 -10.72
C SER A 37 -5.62 -15.11 -11.27
N SER A 38 -5.15 -15.28 -12.50
CA SER A 38 -4.37 -14.26 -13.23
C SER A 38 -5.08 -12.90 -13.22
N GLN A 39 -6.42 -12.90 -13.18
CA GLN A 39 -7.22 -11.69 -13.10
C GLN A 39 -7.09 -10.98 -11.73
N VAL A 40 -7.06 -11.73 -10.63
CA VAL A 40 -6.85 -11.19 -9.27
C VAL A 40 -5.43 -10.65 -9.13
N GLY A 41 -4.43 -11.41 -9.61
CA GLY A 41 -3.03 -10.97 -9.60
C GLY A 41 -2.80 -9.73 -10.46
N PHE A 42 -3.40 -9.68 -11.66
CA PHE A 42 -3.35 -8.51 -12.55
C PHE A 42 -3.98 -7.28 -11.90
N TRP A 43 -5.14 -7.42 -11.26
CA TRP A 43 -5.80 -6.30 -10.59
C TRP A 43 -4.99 -5.77 -9.41
N GLY A 44 -4.31 -6.66 -8.66
CA GLY A 44 -3.37 -6.26 -7.60
C GLY A 44 -2.21 -5.43 -8.14
N LEU A 45 -1.61 -5.86 -9.25
CA LEU A 45 -0.52 -5.11 -9.88
C LEU A 45 -0.99 -3.79 -10.52
N TRP A 46 -2.20 -3.77 -11.09
CA TRP A 46 -2.80 -2.56 -11.66
C TRP A 46 -3.00 -1.49 -10.60
N ARG A 47 -3.52 -1.86 -9.42
CA ARG A 47 -3.65 -0.94 -8.26
C ARG A 47 -2.30 -0.35 -7.85
N LYS A 48 -1.26 -1.18 -7.78
CA LYS A 48 0.12 -0.76 -7.49
C LYS A 48 0.66 0.24 -8.53
N GLY A 49 0.39 0.01 -9.81
CA GLY A 49 0.72 0.95 -10.89
C GLY A 49 0.02 2.31 -10.72
N LEU A 50 -1.27 2.30 -10.35
CA LEU A 50 -2.02 3.53 -10.09
C LEU A 50 -1.49 4.31 -8.88
N MET A 51 -1.04 3.63 -7.81
CA MET A 51 -0.43 4.30 -6.66
C MET A 51 0.85 5.05 -7.05
N LEU A 52 1.71 4.43 -7.87
CA LEU A 52 2.91 5.08 -8.39
C LEU A 52 2.57 6.26 -9.30
N LEU A 53 1.49 6.16 -10.09
CA LEU A 53 1.01 7.27 -10.91
C LEU A 53 0.55 8.45 -10.03
N VAL A 54 -0.14 8.20 -8.93
CA VAL A 54 -0.54 9.26 -7.98
C VAL A 54 0.68 9.92 -7.34
N ILE A 55 1.69 9.14 -6.95
CA ILE A 55 2.94 9.69 -6.39
C ILE A 55 3.67 10.54 -7.44
N LEU A 56 3.69 10.09 -8.70
CA LEU A 56 4.26 10.87 -9.80
C LEU A 56 3.53 12.22 -9.96
N LEU A 57 2.19 12.22 -9.91
CA LEU A 57 1.41 13.46 -9.96
C LEU A 57 1.68 14.36 -8.76
N ALA A 58 1.78 13.79 -7.56
CA ALA A 58 2.12 14.52 -6.33
C ALA A 58 3.52 15.17 -6.43
N HIS A 59 4.49 14.47 -7.02
CA HIS A 59 5.80 15.04 -7.31
C HIS A 59 5.74 16.21 -8.30
N ARG A 60 4.87 16.14 -9.33
CA ARG A 60 4.67 17.27 -10.26
C ARG A 60 4.04 18.48 -9.57
N ILE A 61 3.14 18.26 -8.62
CA ILE A 61 2.55 19.32 -7.78
C ILE A 61 3.66 19.96 -6.94
N ASP A 62 4.47 19.16 -6.26
CA ASP A 62 5.60 19.64 -5.47
C ASP A 62 6.58 20.51 -6.28
N ILE A 63 6.94 20.09 -7.48
CA ILE A 63 7.77 20.91 -8.40
C ILE A 63 7.09 22.23 -8.73
N LEU A 64 5.79 22.23 -8.99
CA LEU A 64 5.03 23.43 -9.36
C LEU A 64 4.97 24.45 -8.22
N PHE A 65 4.81 23.97 -6.99
CA PHE A 65 4.69 24.82 -5.79
C PHE A 65 6.03 25.06 -5.09
N GLY A 66 7.12 24.43 -5.54
CA GLY A 66 8.43 24.51 -4.89
C GLY A 66 8.44 23.87 -3.49
N THR A 67 7.60 22.85 -3.27
CA THR A 67 7.48 22.12 -2.01
C THR A 67 7.90 20.67 -2.16
N GLU A 68 8.00 19.93 -1.06
CA GLU A 68 8.22 18.47 -1.05
C GLU A 68 7.17 17.72 -0.21
N MET A 69 6.03 18.39 0.06
CA MET A 69 5.03 17.89 1.00
C MET A 69 4.06 16.90 0.35
N ALA A 70 3.67 17.13 -0.91
CA ALA A 70 2.63 16.33 -1.55
C ALA A 70 3.14 14.91 -1.86
N MET A 71 4.32 14.79 -2.46
CA MET A 71 4.98 13.52 -2.76
C MET A 71 5.29 12.76 -1.47
N GLY A 72 5.87 13.43 -0.47
CA GLY A 72 6.18 12.82 0.82
C GLY A 72 4.92 12.27 1.50
N GLY A 73 3.85 13.06 1.55
CA GLY A 73 2.56 12.65 2.10
C GLY A 73 1.94 11.46 1.36
N ALA A 74 1.95 11.48 0.03
CA ALA A 74 1.45 10.38 -0.79
C ALA A 74 2.24 9.08 -0.55
N ILE A 75 3.57 9.16 -0.47
CA ILE A 75 4.42 8.00 -0.20
C ILE A 75 4.10 7.41 1.18
N TYR A 76 4.02 8.22 2.25
CA TYR A 76 3.71 7.71 3.58
C TYR A 76 2.31 7.12 3.68
N PHE A 77 1.33 7.73 3.01
CA PHE A 77 -0.02 7.22 2.94
C PHE A 77 -0.07 5.82 2.28
N TYR A 78 0.54 5.68 1.09
CA TYR A 78 0.58 4.40 0.41
C TYR A 78 1.44 3.37 1.12
N LEU A 79 2.51 3.79 1.80
CA LEU A 79 3.33 2.91 2.63
C LEU A 79 2.53 2.31 3.77
N ALA A 80 1.72 3.11 4.48
CA ALA A 80 0.85 2.61 5.54
C ALA A 80 -0.19 1.59 5.00
N ASN A 81 -0.77 1.86 3.84
CA ASN A 81 -1.71 0.94 3.18
C ASN A 81 -1.04 -0.39 2.78
N GLU A 82 0.15 -0.34 2.21
CA GLU A 82 0.91 -1.53 1.81
C GLU A 82 1.37 -2.35 3.03
N LEU A 83 1.79 -1.69 4.12
CA LEU A 83 2.11 -2.37 5.38
C LEU A 83 0.89 -3.08 5.98
N LEU A 84 -0.30 -2.47 5.92
CA LEU A 84 -1.54 -3.09 6.38
C LEU A 84 -1.84 -4.37 5.57
N SER A 85 -1.71 -4.29 4.25
CA SER A 85 -1.91 -5.43 3.34
C SER A 85 -0.91 -6.56 3.58
N VAL A 86 0.38 -6.25 3.81
CA VAL A 86 1.40 -7.25 4.20
C VAL A 86 1.01 -7.96 5.50
N LEU A 87 0.56 -7.22 6.52
CA LEU A 87 0.14 -7.82 7.79
C LEU A 87 -1.07 -8.74 7.62
N GLU A 88 -2.03 -8.38 6.77
CA GLU A 88 -3.16 -9.24 6.42
C GLU A 88 -2.70 -10.52 5.71
N ASN A 89 -1.85 -10.41 4.68
CA ASN A 89 -1.29 -11.55 3.96
C ASN A 89 -0.48 -12.47 4.90
N ALA A 90 0.33 -11.90 5.79
CA ALA A 90 1.10 -12.65 6.77
C ALA A 90 0.19 -13.46 7.71
N GLY A 91 -0.92 -12.87 8.17
CA GLY A 91 -1.93 -13.56 8.96
C GLY A 91 -2.57 -14.73 8.22
N ARG A 92 -2.85 -14.56 6.92
CA ARG A 92 -3.39 -15.62 6.04
C ARG A 92 -2.40 -16.75 5.78
N ILE A 93 -1.11 -16.44 5.66
CA ILE A 93 -0.05 -17.45 5.52
C ILE A 93 0.12 -18.27 6.82
N GLY A 94 -0.35 -17.77 7.96
CA GLY A 94 -0.23 -18.41 9.26
C GLY A 94 1.01 -17.98 10.04
N LEU A 95 1.60 -16.83 9.70
CA LEU A 95 2.64 -16.23 10.53
C LEU A 95 2.05 -15.86 11.90
N PRO A 96 2.77 -16.13 13.00
CA PRO A 96 2.30 -15.80 14.34
C PRO A 96 2.32 -14.28 14.55
N ILE A 97 1.16 -13.65 14.31
CA ILE A 97 0.95 -12.22 14.56
C ILE A 97 0.33 -12.05 15.95
N PRO A 98 0.90 -11.22 16.84
CA PRO A 98 0.32 -10.94 18.16
C PRO A 98 -1.14 -10.47 18.07
N ASP A 99 -2.00 -10.98 18.95
CA ASP A 99 -3.44 -10.67 18.92
C ASP A 99 -3.76 -9.17 18.99
N ARG A 100 -2.93 -8.41 19.70
CA ARG A 100 -3.06 -6.95 19.78
C ARG A 100 -2.90 -6.29 18.41
N LEU A 101 -1.92 -6.72 17.64
CA LEU A 101 -1.65 -6.21 16.30
C LEU A 101 -2.75 -6.65 15.33
N ARG A 102 -3.18 -7.93 15.40
CA ARG A 102 -4.30 -8.43 14.59
C ARG A 102 -5.59 -7.63 14.82
N ARG A 103 -5.91 -7.30 16.08
CA ARG A 103 -7.07 -6.46 16.41
C ARG A 103 -6.92 -5.03 15.90
N ALA A 104 -5.73 -4.43 16.03
CA ALA A 104 -5.47 -3.08 15.53
C ALA A 104 -5.66 -3.01 14.01
N VAL A 105 -5.06 -3.96 13.27
CA VAL A 105 -5.22 -4.10 11.81
C VAL A 105 -6.70 -4.21 11.43
N LYS A 106 -7.47 -5.06 12.12
CA LYS A 106 -8.90 -5.21 11.86
C LYS A 106 -9.67 -3.90 12.08
N ILE A 107 -9.44 -3.20 13.19
CA ILE A 107 -10.11 -1.92 13.47
C ILE A 107 -9.77 -0.85 12.43
N LEU A 108 -8.50 -0.77 12.01
CA LEU A 108 -8.08 0.17 10.97
C LEU A 108 -8.77 -0.13 9.64
N ARG A 109 -8.93 -1.42 9.30
CA ARG A 109 -9.63 -1.83 8.09
C ARG A 109 -11.12 -1.52 8.13
N ASP A 110 -11.79 -1.87 9.23
CA ASP A 110 -13.22 -1.60 9.41
C ASP A 110 -13.52 -0.09 9.29
N ARG A 111 -12.65 0.77 9.83
CA ARG A 111 -12.78 2.23 9.70
C ARG A 111 -12.55 2.74 8.28
N ALA A 112 -11.56 2.20 7.58
CA ALA A 112 -11.29 2.59 6.20
C ALA A 112 -12.48 2.24 5.28
N ASP A 113 -13.07 1.05 5.47
CA ASP A 113 -14.25 0.61 4.72
C ASP A 113 -15.51 1.44 5.08
N ASP A 114 -15.65 1.90 6.33
CA ASP A 114 -16.77 2.74 6.78
C ASP A 114 -16.68 4.18 6.25
N GLU A 115 -15.48 4.76 6.16
CA GLU A 115 -15.25 6.07 5.53
C GLU A 115 -15.61 6.05 4.05
N ASP A 116 -15.25 4.97 3.33
CA ASP A 116 -15.54 4.80 1.90
C ASP A 116 -17.04 4.60 1.63
N ARG A 117 -17.81 4.09 2.61
CA ARG A 117 -19.27 3.89 2.54
C ARG A 117 -20.08 5.09 3.00
N ARG A 118 -19.47 6.11 3.60
CA ARG A 118 -20.20 7.29 4.10
C ARG A 118 -20.59 8.17 2.90
N PRO A 119 -21.89 8.40 2.65
CA PRO A 119 -22.29 9.30 1.56
C PRO A 119 -21.73 10.70 1.80
N PRO A 120 -21.23 11.39 0.76
CA PRO A 120 -20.64 12.72 0.93
C PRO A 120 -21.71 13.69 1.41
N GLY A 121 -21.55 14.20 2.63
CA GLY A 121 -22.28 15.36 3.15
C GLY A 121 -23.57 15.04 3.91
N ARG A 122 -23.46 14.99 5.24
CA ARG A 122 -24.38 15.66 6.17
C ARG A 122 -23.57 16.16 7.37
N SER A 123 -23.04 17.38 7.24
CA SER A 123 -22.59 18.23 8.34
C SER A 123 -23.40 19.51 8.30
#